data_AF-A0AAD9WFU6-F1
#
_entry.id   AF-A0AAD9WFU6-F1
#
_cell.length_a   1.000
_cell.length_b   1.000
_cell.length_c   1.000
_cell.angle_alpha   90.00
_cell.angle_beta   90.00
_cell.angle_gamma   90.00
#
_symmetry.space_group_name_H-M   'P 1'
#
loop_
_entity.id
_entity.type
_entity.pdbx_description
1 polymer ?
#
loop_
_entity_poly.entity_id
_entity_poly.type
_entity_poly.pdbx_seq_one_letter_code
_entity_poly.pdbx_strand_id
1 'polypeptide(L)'
;MIRRFPSEYLMYTEPKALPITRDLSFETRSLYRGLLRASSYLPDSAARQYADARIKARFRVNCAKAKGKADKKIPGTLKTVGQSATKVAITSGKRAAAVGKLDDFTIQRLKKGRSTKTLLENASNGDIEALVKVLKFVYGRQGERKRVLLQDLLRPEDGSPGNTSAIKRLVATGSPDKGYWPDAKLYRFIKDQQENQPPEVHKGKIRNPRPKVPEENLWGRPLALRQRESFVRKWWASTLERLLPPIPRNEWERLRDLAVGAVPLEEQPQRRARAISLSLSLDKETAKKMTNQQILKYFRMPARVPKPDIDRVRFELDNGLVILPNATIEEVQSSRQELRDRMLRKWRDGTDEKKARKEIPARSMRRIYASILSLTPTMEYNKITKTWDIEWGRPKSPANAGVITQASPGDMELFEGIEKFDQNVTIEASRIQRPSTVDGKEGAVGPPKTTAS
;
A
#
# COMPACT_ATOMS: atom_id res chain seq x y z
N MET A 1 -40.53 -71.70 8.93
CA MET A 1 -39.08 -71.37 8.97
C MET A 1 -38.84 -70.16 8.06
N ILE A 2 -38.72 -68.97 8.63
CA ILE A 2 -38.30 -67.75 7.90
C ILE A 2 -37.15 -67.17 8.72
N ARG A 3 -35.90 -67.42 8.29
CA ARG A 3 -34.71 -66.77 8.87
C ARG A 3 -34.44 -65.50 8.07
N ARG A 4 -34.80 -64.35 8.63
CA ARG A 4 -34.34 -63.03 8.17
C ARG A 4 -32.87 -62.87 8.56
N PHE A 5 -31.99 -62.74 7.58
CA PHE A 5 -30.64 -62.22 7.80
C PHE A 5 -30.69 -60.68 7.83
N PRO A 6 -30.13 -60.01 8.85
CA PRO A 6 -30.07 -58.56 8.89
C PRO A 6 -29.01 -58.04 7.90
N SER A 7 -29.47 -57.18 6.99
CA SER A 7 -28.64 -56.37 6.09
C SER A 7 -27.95 -55.26 6.90
N GLU A 8 -26.80 -55.54 7.49
CA GLU A 8 -25.89 -54.52 8.01
C GLU A 8 -25.00 -53.98 6.88
N TYR A 9 -25.57 -53.10 6.04
CA TYR A 9 -24.75 -52.16 5.28
C TYR A 9 -24.24 -51.10 6.25
N LEU A 10 -23.01 -51.28 6.72
CA LEU A 10 -22.22 -50.27 7.41
C LEU A 10 -21.95 -49.12 6.43
N MET A 11 -22.87 -48.15 6.41
CA MET A 11 -22.66 -46.87 5.76
C MET A 11 -21.50 -46.19 6.47
N TYR A 12 -20.31 -46.19 5.84
CA TYR A 12 -19.23 -45.31 6.22
C TYR A 12 -19.73 -43.87 6.08
N THR A 13 -20.18 -43.30 7.19
CA THR A 13 -20.43 -41.87 7.28
C THR A 13 -19.09 -41.18 7.11
N GLU A 14 -18.93 -40.43 6.02
CA GLU A 14 -17.73 -39.62 5.79
C GLU A 14 -17.47 -38.80 7.06
N PRO A 15 -16.28 -38.89 7.66
CA PRO A 15 -15.99 -38.09 8.84
C PRO A 15 -16.11 -36.63 8.45
N LYS A 16 -17.09 -35.91 9.02
CA LYS A 16 -17.24 -34.46 8.89
C LYS A 16 -15.85 -33.85 9.01
N ALA A 17 -15.37 -33.24 7.92
CA ALA A 17 -14.03 -32.69 7.83
C ALA A 17 -13.73 -31.87 9.09
N LEU A 18 -12.75 -32.32 9.87
CA LEU A 18 -12.35 -31.64 11.10
C LEU A 18 -12.08 -30.17 10.77
N PRO A 19 -12.50 -29.23 11.62
CA PRO A 19 -12.23 -27.81 11.40
C PRO A 19 -10.71 -27.64 11.27
N ILE A 20 -10.26 -27.23 10.08
CA ILE A 20 -8.84 -27.05 9.76
C ILE A 20 -8.25 -26.14 10.84
N THR A 21 -7.45 -26.71 11.73
CA THR A 21 -6.77 -25.95 12.78
C THR A 21 -5.85 -24.96 12.08
N ARG A 22 -6.05 -23.66 12.33
CA ARG A 22 -5.26 -22.62 11.68
C ARG A 22 -3.82 -22.67 12.19
N ASP A 23 -2.92 -23.19 11.37
CA ASP A 23 -1.49 -23.18 11.66
C ASP A 23 -0.90 -21.78 11.52
N LEU A 24 -0.98 -20.99 12.60
CA LEU A 24 -0.53 -19.60 12.64
C LEU A 24 0.94 -19.43 12.21
N SER A 25 1.79 -20.38 12.60
CA SER A 25 3.22 -20.40 12.23
C SER A 25 3.39 -20.52 10.71
N PHE A 26 2.65 -21.43 10.08
CA PHE A 26 2.67 -21.63 8.64
C PHE A 26 2.12 -20.39 7.91
N GLU A 27 0.97 -19.87 8.34
CA GLU A 27 0.38 -18.65 7.77
C GLU A 27 1.34 -17.46 7.84
N THR A 28 2.02 -17.29 8.98
CA THR A 28 2.97 -16.19 9.18
C THR A 28 4.19 -16.32 8.28
N ARG A 29 4.75 -17.53 8.15
CA ARG A 29 5.88 -17.80 7.23
C ARG A 29 5.47 -17.63 5.77
N SER A 30 4.28 -18.11 5.40
CA SER A 30 3.71 -17.96 4.06
C SER A 30 3.49 -16.49 3.72
N LEU A 31 2.95 -15.71 4.65
CA LEU A 31 2.74 -14.27 4.51
C LEU A 31 4.07 -13.51 4.39
N TYR A 32 5.07 -13.84 5.22
CA TYR A 32 6.41 -13.26 5.13
C TYR A 32 7.03 -13.50 3.74
N ARG A 33 7.06 -14.76 3.29
CA ARG A 33 7.56 -15.13 1.96
C ARG A 33 6.74 -14.46 0.85
N GLY A 34 5.43 -14.36 1.00
CA GLY A 34 4.54 -13.68 0.06
C GLY A 34 4.84 -12.19 -0.06
N LEU A 35 5.09 -11.51 1.07
CA LEU A 35 5.49 -10.10 1.09
C LEU A 35 6.83 -9.87 0.41
N LEU A 36 7.84 -10.69 0.71
CA LEU A 36 9.17 -10.60 0.09
C LEU A 36 9.12 -10.83 -1.43
N ARG A 37 8.31 -11.78 -1.89
CA ARG A 37 8.08 -12.00 -3.32
C ARG A 37 7.33 -10.84 -3.97
N ALA A 38 6.32 -10.29 -3.30
CA ALA A 38 5.59 -9.14 -3.83
C ALA A 38 6.50 -7.90 -3.94
N SER A 39 7.38 -7.67 -2.96
CA SER A 39 8.35 -6.57 -3.02
C SER A 39 9.40 -6.74 -4.10
N SER A 40 9.81 -7.97 -4.44
CA SER A 40 10.80 -8.19 -5.51
C SER A 40 10.29 -7.86 -6.91
N TYR A 41 8.96 -7.76 -7.09
CA TYR A 41 8.32 -7.48 -8.38
C TYR A 41 7.92 -6.02 -8.58
N LEU A 42 8.31 -5.12 -7.68
CA LEU A 42 8.03 -3.69 -7.86
C LEU A 42 8.84 -3.11 -9.02
N PRO A 43 8.29 -2.09 -9.73
CA PRO A 43 8.94 -1.49 -10.89
C PRO A 43 10.18 -0.65 -10.56
N ASP A 44 10.33 -0.17 -9.32
CA ASP A 44 11.42 0.73 -8.90
C ASP A 44 12.39 0.03 -7.95
N SER A 45 13.71 0.07 -8.21
CA SER A 45 14.72 -0.57 -7.34
C SER A 45 14.76 0.01 -5.93
N ALA A 46 14.61 1.34 -5.76
CA ALA A 46 14.56 1.94 -4.43
C ALA A 46 13.34 1.42 -3.65
N ALA A 47 12.19 1.29 -4.31
CA ALA A 47 11.01 0.68 -3.73
C ALA A 47 11.22 -0.78 -3.34
N ARG A 48 11.90 -1.58 -4.18
CA ARG A 48 12.25 -2.99 -3.89
C ARG A 48 13.10 -3.08 -2.61
N GLN A 49 14.20 -2.33 -2.56
CA GLN A 49 15.13 -2.35 -1.43
C GLN A 49 14.48 -1.86 -0.13
N TYR A 50 13.75 -0.74 -0.19
CA TYR A 50 13.05 -0.18 0.96
C TYR A 50 11.98 -1.14 1.50
N ALA A 51 11.16 -1.72 0.62
CA ALA A 51 10.12 -2.65 1.03
C ALA A 51 10.72 -3.90 1.67
N ASP A 52 11.75 -4.50 1.07
CA ASP A 52 12.44 -5.69 1.60
C ASP A 52 13.05 -5.42 2.98
N ALA A 53 13.84 -4.36 3.12
CA ALA A 53 14.45 -3.96 4.39
C ALA A 53 13.39 -3.71 5.48
N ARG A 54 12.31 -3.01 5.13
CA ARG A 54 11.21 -2.72 6.05
C ARG A 54 10.46 -3.97 6.47
N ILE A 55 10.16 -4.88 5.54
CA ILE A 55 9.51 -6.15 5.86
C ILE A 55 10.40 -6.94 6.82
N LYS A 56 11.68 -7.13 6.50
CA LYS A 56 12.65 -7.81 7.37
C LYS A 56 12.72 -7.19 8.77
N ALA A 57 12.85 -5.87 8.87
CA ALA A 57 12.91 -5.16 10.15
C ALA A 57 11.64 -5.38 10.99
N ARG A 58 10.45 -5.24 10.38
CA ARG A 58 9.17 -5.43 11.09
C ARG A 58 8.99 -6.87 11.60
N PHE A 59 9.41 -7.87 10.83
CA PHE A 59 9.36 -9.26 11.27
C PHE A 59 10.38 -9.54 12.38
N ARG A 60 11.63 -9.06 12.26
CA ARG A 60 12.66 -9.18 13.30
C ARG A 60 12.21 -8.59 14.63
N VAL A 61 11.69 -7.35 14.62
CA VAL A 61 11.17 -6.69 15.84
C VAL A 61 10.02 -7.47 16.45
N ASN A 62 9.11 -8.02 15.64
CA ASN A 62 8.00 -8.82 16.16
C ASN A 62 8.44 -10.19 16.69
N CYS A 63 9.42 -10.83 16.04
CA CYS A 63 10.03 -12.07 16.52
C CYS A 63 10.75 -11.86 17.86
N ALA A 64 11.53 -10.78 17.99
CA ALA A 64 12.20 -10.43 19.25
C ALA A 64 11.18 -10.16 20.38
N LYS A 65 10.09 -9.44 20.08
CA LYS A 65 8.99 -9.22 21.03
C LYS A 65 8.26 -10.50 21.42
N ALA A 66 8.20 -11.50 20.53
CA ALA A 66 7.61 -12.79 20.84
C ALA A 66 8.54 -13.64 21.73
N LYS A 67 9.84 -13.67 21.43
CA LYS A 67 10.86 -14.35 22.26
C LYS A 67 10.91 -13.79 23.68
N GLY A 68 11.03 -12.48 23.83
CA GLY A 68 11.04 -11.86 25.16
C GLY A 68 9.74 -12.01 25.97
N LYS A 69 8.63 -12.46 25.36
CA LYS A 69 7.41 -12.89 26.07
C LYS A 69 7.47 -14.36 26.50
N ALA A 70 8.15 -15.21 25.74
CA ALA A 70 8.39 -16.60 26.09
C ALA A 70 9.37 -16.69 27.27
N ASP A 71 10.44 -15.89 27.24
CA ASP A 71 11.45 -15.85 28.32
C ASP A 71 10.84 -15.40 29.65
N LYS A 72 9.90 -14.44 29.62
CA LYS A 72 9.14 -14.00 30.80
C LYS A 72 8.09 -15.02 31.30
N LYS A 73 7.79 -16.05 30.50
CA LYS A 73 6.82 -17.09 30.84
C LYS A 73 7.48 -18.35 31.43
N ILE A 74 8.81 -18.40 31.52
CA ILE A 74 9.50 -19.49 32.23
C ILE A 74 9.28 -19.25 33.73
N PRO A 75 8.51 -20.11 34.43
CA PRO A 75 8.39 -20.02 35.87
C PRO A 75 9.64 -20.67 36.47
N GLY A 76 10.58 -19.89 37.01
CA GLY A 76 11.72 -20.49 37.73
C GLY A 76 13.03 -19.72 37.88
N THR A 77 13.18 -18.50 37.37
CA THR A 77 14.39 -17.69 37.70
C THR A 77 14.08 -16.69 38.80
N LEU A 78 14.63 -16.95 39.99
CA LEU A 78 14.64 -16.05 41.15
C LEU A 78 15.05 -14.64 40.70
N LYS A 79 14.15 -13.66 40.87
CA LYS A 79 14.54 -12.26 40.93
C LYS A 79 15.17 -12.02 42.29
N THR A 80 16.46 -11.72 42.30
CA THR A 80 17.13 -11.12 43.45
C THR A 80 16.46 -9.80 43.80
N VAL A 81 16.14 -9.68 45.09
CA VAL A 81 15.48 -8.56 45.75
C VAL A 81 16.44 -7.36 45.75
N GLY A 82 15.97 -6.21 45.27
CA GLY A 82 16.79 -4.99 45.26
C GLY A 82 16.14 -3.79 44.59
N GLN A 83 15.31 -3.08 45.37
CA GLN A 83 15.11 -1.63 45.35
C GLN A 83 14.03 -0.97 44.45
N SER A 84 13.10 -0.37 45.20
CA SER A 84 12.33 0.85 45.01
C SER A 84 11.25 0.91 43.93
N ALA A 85 10.02 0.82 44.44
CA ALA A 85 8.78 1.18 43.80
C ALA A 85 8.73 2.68 43.44
N THR A 86 8.23 2.98 42.25
CA THR A 86 7.11 3.90 42.01
C THR A 86 6.83 3.95 40.51
N LYS A 87 5.75 3.30 40.09
CA LYS A 87 4.83 3.77 39.04
C LYS A 87 3.69 2.78 38.84
N VAL A 88 2.54 3.23 39.36
CA VAL A 88 1.16 2.89 38.99
C VAL A 88 1.05 2.15 37.66
N ALA A 89 0.91 0.83 37.74
CA ALA A 89 0.49 -0.03 36.65
C ALA A 89 -1.04 -0.16 36.69
N ILE A 90 -1.74 0.70 35.95
CA ILE A 90 -3.17 0.54 35.73
C ILE A 90 -3.36 -0.17 34.38
N THR A 91 -4.11 -1.27 34.45
CA THR A 91 -4.64 -2.14 33.38
C THR A 91 -3.74 -3.24 32.81
N SER A 92 -3.68 -4.37 33.52
CA SER A 92 -3.64 -5.70 32.87
C SER A 92 -4.34 -6.74 33.73
N GLY A 93 -5.64 -6.56 33.94
CA GLY A 93 -6.52 -7.58 34.53
C GLY A 93 -7.18 -8.42 33.42
N LYS A 94 -7.20 -9.74 33.62
CA LYS A 94 -7.92 -10.77 32.83
C LYS A 94 -7.39 -11.08 31.42
N ARG A 95 -6.38 -11.95 31.34
CA ARG A 95 -6.17 -12.89 30.22
C ARG A 95 -5.61 -14.23 30.71
N ALA A 96 -6.38 -14.90 31.55
CA ALA A 96 -6.27 -16.33 31.76
C ALA A 96 -7.63 -16.93 31.36
N ALA A 97 -7.61 -18.09 30.70
CA ALA A 97 -8.75 -18.85 30.13
C ALA A 97 -9.23 -18.44 28.71
N ALA A 98 -8.50 -18.88 27.68
CA ALA A 98 -9.07 -19.31 26.39
C ALA A 98 -8.02 -20.12 25.59
N VAL A 99 -8.00 -21.44 25.77
CA VAL A 99 -7.05 -22.37 25.11
C VAL A 99 -7.34 -22.57 23.60
N GLY A 100 -8.30 -21.84 23.01
CA GLY A 100 -8.64 -21.99 21.58
C GLY A 100 -8.77 -20.69 20.78
N LYS A 101 -8.59 -19.51 21.38
CA LYS A 101 -8.84 -18.23 20.69
C LYS A 101 -7.51 -17.52 20.43
N LEU A 102 -7.13 -17.41 19.15
CA LEU A 102 -6.01 -16.60 18.69
C LEU A 102 -6.15 -15.18 19.24
N ASP A 103 -5.07 -14.62 19.80
CA ASP A 103 -5.03 -13.24 20.27
C ASP A 103 -5.58 -12.29 19.18
N ASP A 104 -6.62 -11.50 19.46
CA ASP A 104 -7.22 -10.57 18.47
C ASP A 104 -6.17 -9.67 17.78
N PHE A 105 -5.12 -9.33 18.53
CA PHE A 105 -3.98 -8.57 18.06
C PHE A 105 -3.15 -9.30 16.98
N THR A 106 -3.00 -10.62 17.07
CA THR A 106 -2.32 -11.43 16.05
C THR A 106 -3.14 -11.50 14.76
N ILE A 107 -4.47 -11.64 14.90
CA ILE A 107 -5.41 -11.62 13.77
C ILE A 107 -5.33 -10.27 13.04
N GLN A 108 -5.38 -9.16 13.78
CA GLN A 108 -5.25 -7.82 13.20
C GLN A 108 -3.91 -7.61 12.46
N ARG A 109 -2.81 -8.12 13.02
CA ARG A 109 -1.49 -8.07 12.36
C ARG A 109 -1.45 -8.87 11.08
N LEU A 110 -2.03 -10.07 11.06
CA LEU A 110 -2.15 -10.88 9.85
C LEU A 110 -3.01 -10.19 8.80
N LYS A 111 -4.18 -9.66 9.19
CA LYS A 111 -5.04 -8.86 8.29
C LYS A 111 -4.26 -7.69 7.67
N LYS A 112 -3.52 -6.93 8.49
CA LYS A 112 -2.66 -5.85 8.02
C LYS A 112 -1.55 -6.35 7.08
N GLY A 113 -0.93 -7.48 7.40
CA GLY A 113 0.07 -8.12 6.56
C GLY A 113 -0.49 -8.53 5.18
N ARG A 114 -1.68 -9.13 5.15
CA ARG A 114 -2.38 -9.50 3.93
C ARG A 114 -2.74 -8.27 3.09
N SER A 115 -3.27 -7.21 3.73
CA SER A 115 -3.54 -5.94 3.06
C SER A 115 -2.28 -5.27 2.50
N THR A 116 -1.15 -5.34 3.20
CA THR A 116 0.13 -4.84 2.64
C THR A 116 0.62 -5.70 1.47
N LYS A 117 0.37 -7.01 1.51
CA LYS A 117 0.71 -7.90 0.41
C LYS A 117 -0.11 -7.58 -0.83
N THR A 118 -1.43 -7.44 -0.68
CA THR A 118 -2.31 -7.06 -1.81
C THR A 118 -1.94 -5.70 -2.38
N LEU A 119 -1.58 -4.72 -1.54
CA LEU A 119 -1.07 -3.42 -2.00
C LEU A 119 0.18 -3.56 -2.89
N LEU A 120 1.15 -4.38 -2.47
CA LEU A 120 2.38 -4.62 -3.25
C LEU A 120 2.11 -5.42 -4.52
N GLU A 121 1.22 -6.41 -4.47
CA GLU A 121 0.81 -7.19 -5.64
C GLU A 121 0.08 -6.32 -6.66
N ASN A 122 -0.80 -5.40 -6.22
CA ASN A 122 -1.49 -4.45 -7.07
C ASN A 122 -0.51 -3.46 -7.71
N ALA A 123 0.39 -2.86 -6.91
CA ALA A 123 1.40 -1.93 -7.40
C ALA A 123 2.31 -2.57 -8.47
N SER A 124 2.63 -3.85 -8.33
CA SER A 124 3.42 -4.60 -9.32
C SER A 124 2.60 -5.19 -10.47
N ASN A 125 1.26 -5.18 -10.40
CA ASN A 125 0.37 -5.59 -11.50
C ASN A 125 -0.04 -4.42 -12.40
N GLY A 126 0.38 -3.18 -12.08
CA GLY A 126 0.07 -1.99 -12.86
C GLY A 126 -0.89 -0.98 -12.22
N ASP A 127 -1.29 -1.18 -10.97
CA ASP A 127 -2.17 -0.24 -10.27
C ASP A 127 -1.39 1.03 -9.85
N ILE A 128 -1.74 2.14 -10.51
CA ILE A 128 -1.08 3.44 -10.36
C ILE A 128 -1.25 3.96 -8.92
N GLU A 129 -2.43 3.85 -8.34
CA GLU A 129 -2.69 4.40 -6.99
C GLU A 129 -1.94 3.62 -5.92
N ALA A 130 -1.91 2.29 -6.06
CA ALA A 130 -1.12 1.43 -5.20
C ALA A 130 0.37 1.76 -5.31
N LEU A 131 0.89 1.97 -6.53
CA LEU A 131 2.29 2.34 -6.76
C LEU A 131 2.64 3.71 -6.16
N VAL A 132 1.82 4.73 -6.39
CA VAL A 132 1.98 6.07 -5.79
C VAL A 132 2.03 5.96 -4.26
N LYS A 133 1.17 5.13 -3.67
CA LYS A 133 1.16 4.89 -2.22
C LYS A 133 2.44 4.21 -1.73
N VAL A 134 2.95 3.22 -2.46
CA VAL A 134 4.24 2.57 -2.16
C VAL A 134 5.37 3.59 -2.22
N LEU A 135 5.47 4.37 -3.29
CA LEU A 135 6.52 5.37 -3.46
C LEU A 135 6.45 6.50 -2.41
N LYS A 136 5.25 6.90 -1.98
CA LYS A 136 5.08 7.81 -0.83
C LYS A 136 5.67 7.25 0.47
N PHE A 137 5.64 5.93 0.68
CA PHE A 137 6.35 5.31 1.81
C PHE A 137 7.86 5.31 1.58
N VAL A 138 8.30 5.00 0.36
CA VAL A 138 9.72 4.89 -0.02
C VAL A 138 10.43 6.24 0.13
N TYR A 139 9.83 7.35 -0.28
CA TYR A 139 10.45 8.69 -0.16
C TYR A 139 9.99 9.47 1.08
N GLY A 140 9.43 8.76 2.07
CA GLY A 140 9.12 9.34 3.38
C GLY A 140 8.05 10.43 3.38
N ARG A 141 7.14 10.44 2.39
CA ARG A 141 5.94 11.30 2.42
C ARG A 141 4.90 10.76 3.40
N GLN A 142 4.92 9.45 3.63
CA GLN A 142 4.04 8.75 4.58
C GLN A 142 4.78 7.66 5.35
N GLY A 143 4.19 7.24 6.48
CA GLY A 143 4.60 6.04 7.21
C GLY A 143 5.83 6.24 8.10
N GLU A 144 6.66 5.20 8.17
CA GLU A 144 7.76 5.09 9.12
C GLU A 144 8.98 5.90 8.69
N ARG A 145 9.34 5.86 7.40
CA ARG A 145 10.45 6.64 6.87
C ARG A 145 10.22 8.14 7.04
N LYS A 146 8.98 8.61 6.89
CA LYS A 146 8.61 10.00 7.21
C LYS A 146 9.04 10.37 8.64
N ARG A 147 8.77 9.50 9.61
CA ARG A 147 9.10 9.74 11.01
C ARG A 147 10.60 9.75 11.24
N VAL A 148 11.34 8.87 10.57
CA VAL A 148 12.82 8.87 10.63
C VAL A 148 13.38 10.19 10.10
N LEU A 149 12.95 10.62 8.91
CA LEU A 149 13.41 11.89 8.33
C LEU A 149 13.00 13.10 9.16
N LEU A 150 11.80 13.08 9.75
CA LEU A 150 11.39 14.11 10.71
C LEU A 150 12.26 14.09 11.97
N GLN A 151 12.65 12.92 12.47
CA GLN A 151 13.56 12.80 13.61
C GLN A 151 14.94 13.39 13.31
N ASP A 152 15.44 13.21 12.08
CA ASP A 152 16.69 13.80 11.65
C ASP A 152 16.58 15.32 11.45
N LEU A 153 15.45 15.81 10.90
CA LEU A 153 15.18 17.25 10.80
C LEU A 153 15.08 17.93 12.17
N LEU A 154 14.51 17.23 13.15
CA LEU A 154 14.34 17.73 14.52
C LEU A 154 15.61 17.59 15.37
N ARG A 155 16.67 16.95 14.86
CA ARG A 155 17.95 16.86 15.57
C ARG A 155 18.53 18.27 15.71
N PRO A 156 18.85 18.73 16.93
CA PRO A 156 19.41 20.05 17.14
C PRO A 156 20.84 20.10 16.58
N GLU A 157 21.26 21.28 16.14
CA GLU A 157 22.64 21.52 15.72
C GLU A 157 23.65 21.34 16.86
N ASP A 158 24.86 20.93 16.52
CA ASP A 158 25.96 20.72 17.46
C ASP A 158 26.23 22.03 18.23
N GLY A 159 26.05 21.98 19.56
CA GLY A 159 26.18 23.13 20.45
C GLY A 159 24.90 23.57 21.17
N SER A 160 23.72 23.02 20.82
CA SER A 160 22.48 23.26 21.59
C SER A 160 22.31 22.21 22.70
N PRO A 161 22.37 22.59 23.99
CA PRO A 161 22.30 21.63 25.08
C PRO A 161 20.88 21.05 25.22
N GLY A 162 20.76 19.72 25.09
CA GLY A 162 19.90 18.97 26.02
C GLY A 162 18.53 18.40 25.58
N ASN A 163 18.20 18.22 24.29
CA ASN A 163 16.84 17.79 23.92
C ASN A 163 16.68 16.48 23.11
N THR A 164 17.70 15.62 23.00
CA THR A 164 17.61 14.38 22.18
C THR A 164 16.51 13.41 22.64
N SER A 165 16.20 13.35 23.94
CA SER A 165 15.14 12.49 24.51
C SER A 165 13.74 13.07 24.26
N ALA A 166 13.57 14.39 24.40
CA ALA A 166 12.33 15.11 24.13
C ALA A 166 11.94 15.03 22.65
N ILE A 167 12.92 15.08 21.74
CA ILE A 167 12.71 14.97 20.29
C ILE A 167 12.24 13.58 19.89
N LYS A 168 12.89 12.52 20.40
CA LYS A 168 12.48 11.12 20.13
C LYS A 168 11.04 10.86 20.56
N ARG A 169 10.63 11.42 21.69
CA ARG A 169 9.24 11.34 22.18
C ARG A 169 8.30 12.14 21.29
N LEU A 170 8.66 13.36 20.90
CA LEU A 170 7.86 14.21 20.02
C LEU A 170 7.57 13.55 18.67
N VAL A 171 8.52 12.84 18.07
CA VAL A 171 8.28 12.09 16.82
C VAL A 171 7.36 10.88 17.02
N ALA A 172 7.49 10.20 18.18
CA ALA A 172 6.68 9.02 18.49
C ALA A 172 5.23 9.38 18.82
N THR A 173 5.02 10.45 19.59
CA THR A 173 3.69 10.89 20.07
C THR A 173 3.07 11.97 19.19
N GLY A 174 3.85 12.64 18.33
CA GLY A 174 3.48 13.87 17.66
C GLY A 174 3.43 15.08 18.60
N SER A 175 3.91 14.97 19.84
CA SER A 175 3.65 15.95 20.89
C SER A 175 4.94 16.39 21.60
N PRO A 176 5.27 17.69 21.68
CA PRO A 176 6.40 18.17 22.46
C PRO A 176 6.27 17.82 23.94
N ASP A 177 7.35 17.29 24.51
CA ASP A 177 7.55 17.21 25.95
C ASP A 177 7.63 18.63 26.55
N LYS A 178 7.43 18.74 27.87
CA LYS A 178 7.53 20.03 28.57
C LYS A 178 8.90 20.67 28.30
N GLY A 179 8.90 21.94 27.89
CA GLY A 179 10.13 22.70 27.66
C GLY A 179 10.81 22.47 26.30
N TYR A 180 10.20 21.71 25.37
CA TYR A 180 10.73 21.63 24.01
C TYR A 180 10.68 23.00 23.32
N TRP A 181 11.85 23.57 23.06
CA TRP A 181 11.99 24.78 22.26
C TRP A 181 12.39 24.41 20.82
N PRO A 182 11.68 24.90 19.80
CA PRO A 182 11.94 24.50 18.43
C PRO A 182 13.16 25.24 17.87
N ASP A 183 13.99 24.50 17.14
CA ASP A 183 15.21 25.02 16.52
C ASP A 183 14.91 25.99 15.38
N ALA A 184 15.83 26.94 15.14
CA ALA A 184 15.76 27.89 14.03
C ALA A 184 15.68 27.17 12.68
N LYS A 185 16.37 26.03 12.55
CA LYS A 185 16.32 25.12 11.39
C LYS A 185 14.89 24.70 11.04
N LEU A 186 14.12 24.26 12.04
CA LEU A 186 12.75 23.78 11.83
C LEU A 186 11.82 24.91 11.42
N TYR A 187 11.94 26.08 12.05
CA TYR A 187 11.11 27.23 11.69
C TYR A 187 11.38 27.75 10.28
N ARG A 188 12.65 27.79 9.89
CA ARG A 188 13.05 28.12 8.52
C ARG A 188 12.40 27.14 7.53
N PHE A 189 12.47 25.84 7.83
CA PHE A 189 11.84 24.81 7.01
C PHE A 189 10.32 24.94 6.92
N ILE A 190 9.65 25.24 8.05
CA ILE A 190 8.20 25.49 8.06
C ILE A 190 7.86 26.68 7.15
N LYS A 191 8.60 27.79 7.27
CA LYS A 191 8.36 28.99 6.47
C LYS A 191 8.51 28.71 4.99
N ASP A 192 9.61 28.08 4.59
CA ASP A 192 9.86 27.71 3.20
C ASP A 192 8.81 26.73 2.65
N GLN A 193 8.37 25.76 3.45
CA GLN A 193 7.26 24.89 3.06
C GLN A 193 5.94 25.67 2.86
N GLN A 194 5.69 26.74 3.60
CA GLN A 194 4.48 27.56 3.39
C GLN A 194 4.51 28.31 2.06
N GLU A 195 5.68 28.82 1.68
CA GLU A 195 5.91 29.53 0.42
C GLU A 195 5.79 28.58 -0.79
N ASN A 196 6.42 27.40 -0.70
CA ASN A 196 6.55 26.45 -1.80
C ASN A 196 5.57 25.25 -1.73
N GLN A 197 4.44 25.38 -1.03
CA GLN A 197 3.55 24.26 -0.73
C GLN A 197 2.93 23.65 -2.00
N PRO A 198 3.22 22.38 -2.33
CA PRO A 198 2.68 21.74 -3.52
C PRO A 198 1.17 21.47 -3.37
N PRO A 199 0.37 21.61 -4.45
CA PRO A 199 -1.09 21.38 -4.41
C PRO A 199 -1.46 19.92 -4.15
N GLU A 200 -0.53 18.99 -4.36
CA GLU A 200 -0.76 17.54 -4.29
C GLU A 200 -0.76 16.98 -2.87
N VAL A 201 -0.64 17.83 -1.86
CA VAL A 201 -0.54 17.41 -0.46
C VAL A 201 -1.91 17.02 0.08
N HIS A 202 -2.04 15.73 0.41
CA HIS A 202 -3.32 15.14 0.84
C HIS A 202 -3.73 15.59 2.25
N LYS A 203 -2.81 16.17 3.03
CA LYS A 203 -3.02 16.54 4.44
C LYS A 203 -3.32 18.03 4.67
N GLY A 204 -3.50 18.80 3.60
CA GLY A 204 -3.75 20.24 3.65
C GLY A 204 -2.50 21.09 3.92
N LYS A 205 -2.65 22.42 3.75
CA LYS A 205 -1.56 23.40 3.89
C LYS A 205 -1.33 23.80 5.35
N ILE A 206 -0.09 24.16 5.69
CA ILE A 206 0.25 24.76 6.99
C ILE A 206 -0.09 26.24 6.92
N ARG A 207 -1.12 26.67 7.67
CA ARG A 207 -1.58 28.08 7.64
C ARG A 207 -0.72 29.01 8.50
N ASN A 208 -0.39 28.58 9.72
CA ASN A 208 0.34 29.41 10.67
C ASN A 208 1.69 28.76 10.99
N PRO A 209 2.81 29.51 10.94
CA PRO A 209 4.14 29.00 11.28
C PRO A 209 4.33 28.81 12.79
N ARG A 210 3.47 29.41 13.61
CA ARG A 210 3.48 29.35 15.07
C ARG A 210 2.11 28.97 15.63
N PRO A 211 2.04 28.38 16.83
CA PRO A 211 0.77 28.06 17.47
C PRO A 211 0.03 29.35 17.85
N LYS A 212 -1.25 29.47 17.45
CA LYS A 212 -2.13 30.56 17.89
C LYS A 212 -2.67 30.22 19.28
N VAL A 213 -1.94 30.66 20.31
CA VAL A 213 -2.34 30.50 21.71
C VAL A 213 -2.91 31.85 22.19
N PRO A 214 -4.19 31.92 22.57
CA PRO A 214 -4.73 33.12 23.20
C PRO A 214 -3.96 33.45 24.49
N GLU A 215 -3.71 34.72 24.77
CA GLU A 215 -3.00 35.10 26.01
C GLU A 215 -3.92 34.95 27.22
N GLU A 216 -5.18 35.36 27.04
CA GLU A 216 -6.23 35.40 28.04
C GLU A 216 -7.34 34.37 27.77
N ASN A 217 -8.03 33.98 28.83
CA ASN A 217 -9.24 33.16 28.80
C ASN A 217 -10.48 34.04 28.66
N LEU A 218 -11.67 33.44 28.54
CA LEU A 218 -12.97 34.15 28.44
C LEU A 218 -13.23 35.17 29.57
N TRP A 219 -12.56 35.04 30.71
CA TRP A 219 -12.66 35.94 31.86
C TRP A 219 -11.49 36.94 31.98
N GLY A 220 -10.72 37.18 30.93
CA GLY A 220 -9.58 38.13 30.94
C GLY A 220 -8.39 37.69 31.79
N ARG A 221 -8.38 36.43 32.28
CA ARG A 221 -7.26 35.87 33.06
C ARG A 221 -6.26 35.18 32.14
N PRO A 222 -4.95 35.16 32.45
CA PRO A 222 -3.99 34.44 31.63
C PRO A 222 -4.34 32.95 31.54
N LEU A 223 -4.18 32.34 30.35
CA LEU A 223 -4.44 30.91 30.17
C LEU A 223 -3.59 30.06 31.12
N ALA A 224 -4.22 29.06 31.75
CA ALA A 224 -3.53 28.08 32.58
C ALA A 224 -2.39 27.38 31.79
N LEU A 225 -1.23 27.19 32.43
CA LEU A 225 -0.03 26.63 31.78
C LEU A 225 -0.30 25.29 31.09
N ARG A 226 -1.08 24.40 31.73
CA ARG A 226 -1.48 23.10 31.15
C ARG A 226 -2.30 23.25 29.86
N GLN A 227 -3.17 24.27 29.78
CA GLN A 227 -3.93 24.54 28.57
C GLN A 227 -3.03 25.08 27.46
N ARG A 228 -2.13 26.02 27.77
CA ARG A 228 -1.12 26.53 26.82
C ARG A 228 -0.29 25.38 26.24
N GLU A 229 0.23 24.49 27.10
CA GLU A 229 0.93 23.27 26.67
C GLU A 229 0.07 22.39 25.75
N SER A 230 -1.21 22.19 26.07
CA SER A 230 -2.14 21.39 25.27
C SER A 230 -2.37 21.98 23.88
N PHE A 231 -2.55 23.30 23.77
CA PHE A 231 -2.66 24.00 22.48
C PHE A 231 -1.41 23.81 21.63
N VAL A 232 -0.24 24.05 22.24
CA VAL A 232 1.06 23.85 21.59
C VAL A 232 1.20 22.41 21.13
N ARG A 233 0.86 21.42 21.99
CA ARG A 233 0.91 20.00 21.67
C ARG A 233 0.03 19.60 20.49
N LYS A 234 -1.23 20.04 20.48
CA LYS A 234 -2.18 19.77 19.39
C LYS A 234 -1.70 20.41 18.08
N TRP A 235 -1.20 21.64 18.16
CA TRP A 235 -0.67 22.34 17.00
C TRP A 235 0.55 21.62 16.42
N TRP A 236 1.50 21.19 17.25
CA TRP A 236 2.67 20.43 16.79
C TRP A 236 2.31 19.08 16.17
N ALA A 237 1.39 18.32 16.78
CA ALA A 237 0.93 17.07 16.21
C ALA A 237 0.35 17.30 14.81
N SER A 238 -0.50 18.32 14.67
CA SER A 238 -1.10 18.69 13.40
C SER A 238 -0.07 19.18 12.37
N THR A 239 0.94 19.94 12.81
CA THR A 239 1.97 20.51 11.94
C THR A 239 2.94 19.44 11.44
N LEU A 240 3.48 18.60 12.32
CA LEU A 240 4.39 17.49 11.95
C LEU A 240 3.73 16.45 11.05
N GLU A 241 2.43 16.24 11.23
CA GLU A 241 1.69 15.38 10.33
C GLU A 241 1.60 15.92 8.91
N ARG A 242 1.55 17.25 8.73
CA ARG A 242 1.49 17.95 7.44
C ARG A 242 2.86 18.27 6.84
N LEU A 243 3.88 18.40 7.68
CA LEU A 243 5.26 18.67 7.25
C LEU A 243 5.78 17.59 6.30
N LEU A 244 6.50 18.02 5.28
CA LEU A 244 7.10 17.16 4.26
C LEU A 244 8.61 17.11 4.50
N PRO A 245 9.14 16.12 5.25
CA PRO A 245 10.54 16.18 5.67
C PRO A 245 11.50 16.15 4.46
N PRO A 246 12.69 16.76 4.57
CA PRO A 246 13.69 16.71 3.51
C PRO A 246 14.26 15.29 3.36
N ILE A 247 14.61 14.93 2.12
CA ILE A 247 15.33 13.70 1.77
C ILE A 247 16.81 14.01 1.44
N PRO A 248 17.72 13.03 1.59
CA PRO A 248 19.11 13.22 1.20
C PRO A 248 19.26 13.50 -0.30
N ARG A 249 20.30 14.26 -0.66
CA ARG A 249 20.52 14.77 -2.02
C ARG A 249 20.52 13.67 -3.09
N ASN A 250 21.27 12.59 -2.85
CA ASN A 250 21.43 11.49 -3.80
C ASN A 250 20.08 10.86 -4.21
N GLU A 251 19.15 10.73 -3.25
CA GLU A 251 17.82 10.18 -3.56
C GLU A 251 16.94 11.17 -4.29
N TRP A 252 17.10 12.46 -4.00
CA TRP A 252 16.37 13.54 -4.65
C TRP A 252 16.80 13.69 -6.11
N GLU A 253 18.10 13.68 -6.38
CA GLU A 253 18.66 13.75 -7.74
C GLU A 253 18.24 12.54 -8.57
N ARG A 254 18.34 11.32 -8.01
CA ARG A 254 17.81 10.13 -8.67
C ARG A 254 16.33 10.28 -9.06
N LEU A 255 15.50 10.79 -8.14
CA LEU A 255 14.07 10.97 -8.38
C LEU A 255 13.83 12.04 -9.47
N ARG A 256 14.59 13.14 -9.43
CA ARG A 256 14.59 14.18 -10.46
C ARG A 256 14.93 13.60 -11.82
N ASP A 257 16.00 12.82 -11.93
CA ASP A 257 16.50 12.30 -13.19
C ASP A 257 15.53 11.26 -13.79
N LEU A 258 14.85 10.46 -12.95
CA LEU A 258 13.76 9.58 -13.35
C LEU A 258 12.50 10.33 -13.82
N ALA A 259 12.19 11.46 -13.18
CA ALA A 259 11.05 12.29 -13.56
C ALA A 259 11.27 13.01 -14.89
N VAL A 260 12.48 13.58 -15.08
CA VAL A 260 12.92 14.21 -16.34
C VAL A 260 13.05 13.17 -17.45
N GLY A 261 13.45 11.94 -17.11
CA GLY A 261 13.75 10.89 -18.06
C GLY A 261 15.19 10.94 -18.58
N ALA A 262 16.09 11.62 -17.86
CA ALA A 262 17.52 11.58 -18.12
C ALA A 262 18.09 10.17 -17.90
N VAL A 263 17.56 9.46 -16.89
CA VAL A 263 17.84 8.05 -16.64
C VAL A 263 16.73 7.19 -17.26
N PRO A 264 17.07 6.13 -18.02
CA PRO A 264 16.06 5.21 -18.55
C PRO A 264 15.31 4.50 -17.40
N LEU A 265 14.03 4.23 -17.63
CA LEU A 265 13.22 3.52 -16.63
C LEU A 265 13.73 2.09 -16.46
N GLU A 266 13.77 1.62 -15.22
CA GLU A 266 14.14 0.24 -14.92
C GLU A 266 13.11 -0.74 -15.51
N GLU A 267 13.60 -1.82 -16.11
CA GLU A 267 12.75 -2.91 -16.56
C GLU A 267 12.12 -3.64 -15.37
N GLN A 268 10.82 -3.93 -15.50
CA GLN A 268 10.09 -4.64 -14.45
C GLN A 268 10.54 -6.10 -14.39
N PRO A 269 10.96 -6.61 -13.22
CA PRO A 269 11.41 -7.99 -13.10
C PRO A 269 10.26 -8.96 -13.34
N GLN A 270 10.50 -9.98 -14.17
CA GLN A 270 9.48 -10.97 -14.52
C GLN A 270 9.09 -11.84 -13.32
N ARG A 271 7.78 -12.03 -13.11
CA ARG A 271 7.31 -12.94 -12.05
C ARG A 271 7.57 -14.39 -12.39
N ARG A 272 8.05 -15.15 -11.40
CA ARG A 272 8.14 -16.61 -11.47
C ARG A 272 6.76 -17.20 -11.80
N ALA A 273 6.70 -18.09 -12.79
CA ALA A 273 5.50 -18.86 -13.08
C ALA A 273 5.10 -19.67 -11.84
N ARG A 274 3.80 -19.74 -11.55
CA ARG A 274 3.31 -20.64 -10.50
C ARG A 274 3.65 -22.06 -10.91
N ALA A 275 4.12 -22.87 -9.96
CA ALA A 275 4.22 -24.30 -10.19
C ALA A 275 2.82 -24.79 -10.57
N ILE A 276 2.67 -25.28 -11.79
CA ILE A 276 1.44 -25.92 -12.24
C ILE A 276 1.29 -27.13 -11.35
N SER A 277 0.29 -27.13 -10.47
CA SER A 277 -0.01 -28.31 -9.68
C SER A 277 -0.51 -29.37 -10.66
N LEU A 278 0.34 -30.35 -10.97
CA LEU A 278 0.01 -31.54 -11.78
C LEU A 278 -1.22 -32.31 -11.23
N SER A 279 -1.69 -31.98 -10.03
CA SER A 279 -2.91 -32.51 -9.44
C SER A 279 -4.21 -32.07 -10.13
N LEU A 280 -4.18 -31.02 -10.97
CA LEU A 280 -5.36 -30.60 -11.74
C LEU A 280 -5.51 -31.33 -13.08
N SER A 281 -4.47 -32.03 -13.54
CA SER A 281 -4.50 -32.81 -14.78
C SER A 281 -4.82 -34.29 -14.57
N LEU A 282 -4.97 -34.75 -13.33
CA LEU A 282 -5.66 -36.00 -13.04
C LEU A 282 -7.09 -35.63 -12.67
N ASP A 283 -8.03 -35.84 -13.60
CA ASP A 283 -9.45 -35.70 -13.32
C ASP A 283 -9.77 -36.52 -12.07
N LYS A 284 -10.54 -35.96 -11.13
CA LYS A 284 -10.89 -36.63 -9.86
C LYS A 284 -11.46 -38.04 -10.09
N GLU A 285 -12.05 -38.28 -11.26
CA GLU A 285 -12.59 -39.56 -11.72
C GLU A 285 -11.50 -40.57 -12.11
N THR A 286 -10.41 -40.11 -12.75
CA THR A 286 -9.26 -40.97 -13.07
C THR A 286 -8.53 -41.41 -11.81
N ALA A 287 -8.40 -40.52 -10.81
CA ALA A 287 -7.79 -40.84 -9.52
C ALA A 287 -8.60 -41.88 -8.72
N LYS A 288 -9.94 -41.88 -8.85
CA LYS A 288 -10.83 -42.89 -8.21
C LYS A 288 -10.74 -44.27 -8.87
N LYS A 289 -10.39 -44.34 -10.15
CA LYS A 289 -10.31 -45.60 -10.93
C LYS A 289 -8.91 -46.23 -10.89
N MET A 290 -7.89 -45.53 -10.38
CA MET A 290 -6.54 -46.07 -10.30
C MET A 290 -6.44 -47.18 -9.26
N THR A 291 -5.90 -48.33 -9.66
CA THR A 291 -5.63 -49.45 -8.76
C THR A 291 -4.51 -49.07 -7.78
N ASN A 292 -4.50 -49.63 -6.55
CA ASN A 292 -3.47 -49.34 -5.54
C ASN A 292 -2.03 -49.51 -6.06
N GLN A 293 -1.80 -50.47 -6.96
CA GLN A 293 -0.50 -50.70 -7.59
C GLN A 293 -0.11 -49.57 -8.56
N GLN A 294 -1.05 -48.99 -9.29
CA GLN A 294 -0.82 -47.85 -10.19
C GLN A 294 -0.51 -46.58 -9.40
N ILE A 295 -1.20 -46.39 -8.28
CA ILE A 295 -0.97 -45.29 -7.34
C ILE A 295 0.44 -45.39 -6.74
N LEU A 296 0.84 -46.58 -6.28
CA LEU A 296 2.19 -46.83 -5.74
C LEU A 296 3.27 -46.63 -6.80
N LYS A 297 3.01 -47.04 -8.05
CA LYS A 297 3.93 -46.81 -9.18
C LYS A 297 4.10 -45.32 -9.43
N TYR A 298 3.00 -44.55 -9.47
CA TYR A 298 3.02 -43.10 -9.63
C TYR A 298 3.84 -42.39 -8.53
N PHE A 299 3.67 -42.77 -7.26
CA PHE A 299 4.46 -42.19 -6.16
C PHE A 299 5.94 -42.55 -6.19
N ARG A 300 6.31 -43.69 -6.80
CA ARG A 300 7.70 -44.10 -7.00
C ARG A 300 8.35 -43.43 -8.22
N MET A 301 7.59 -42.74 -9.07
CA MET A 301 8.17 -42.04 -10.23
C MET A 301 8.89 -40.77 -9.80
N PRO A 302 10.10 -40.50 -10.33
CA PRO A 302 10.79 -39.23 -10.07
C PRO A 302 9.96 -38.06 -10.63
N ALA A 303 9.96 -36.92 -9.93
CA ALA A 303 9.12 -35.75 -10.26
C ALA A 303 9.36 -35.14 -11.66
N ARG A 304 10.37 -35.62 -12.40
CA ARG A 304 10.54 -35.41 -13.84
C ARG A 304 10.53 -36.76 -14.54
N VAL A 305 9.36 -37.17 -15.02
CA VAL A 305 9.23 -38.35 -15.88
C VAL A 305 9.61 -37.93 -17.32
N PRO A 306 10.55 -38.61 -17.99
CA PRO A 306 10.63 -38.56 -19.45
C PRO A 306 9.33 -39.13 -20.00
N LYS A 307 8.64 -38.39 -20.86
CA LYS A 307 7.31 -38.74 -21.40
C LYS A 307 7.32 -40.21 -21.85
N PRO A 308 6.42 -41.09 -21.36
CA PRO A 308 6.31 -42.43 -21.93
C PRO A 308 5.81 -42.32 -23.38
N ASP A 309 6.15 -43.32 -24.20
CA ASP A 309 5.67 -43.52 -25.56
C ASP A 309 4.14 -43.65 -25.59
N ILE A 310 3.46 -42.50 -25.55
CA ILE A 310 2.00 -42.35 -25.70
C ILE A 310 1.62 -42.23 -27.19
N ASP A 311 2.60 -42.40 -28.09
CA ASP A 311 2.48 -42.10 -29.52
C ASP A 311 1.63 -43.11 -30.33
N ARG A 312 0.82 -43.94 -29.67
CA ARG A 312 -0.15 -44.86 -30.32
C ARG A 312 -1.61 -44.64 -29.89
N VAL A 313 -1.89 -43.61 -29.09
CA VAL A 313 -3.19 -43.42 -28.45
C VAL A 313 -3.85 -42.12 -28.93
N ARG A 314 -4.98 -42.25 -29.63
CA ARG A 314 -5.80 -41.13 -30.12
C ARG A 314 -7.01 -40.95 -29.21
N PHE A 315 -7.41 -39.71 -28.95
CA PHE A 315 -8.62 -39.40 -28.17
C PHE A 315 -9.58 -38.63 -29.07
N GLU A 316 -10.70 -39.25 -29.43
CA GLU A 316 -11.77 -38.62 -30.19
C GLU A 316 -12.90 -38.22 -29.24
N LEU A 317 -13.46 -37.02 -29.40
CA LEU A 317 -14.45 -36.48 -28.45
C LEU A 317 -15.74 -37.30 -28.39
N ASP A 318 -16.09 -37.96 -29.49
CA ASP A 318 -17.35 -38.69 -29.61
C ASP A 318 -17.20 -40.19 -29.24
N ASN A 319 -16.00 -40.75 -29.42
CA ASN A 319 -15.73 -42.19 -29.28
C ASN A 319 -14.77 -42.54 -28.13
N GLY A 320 -14.20 -41.55 -27.44
CA GLY A 320 -13.24 -41.77 -26.36
C GLY A 320 -11.85 -42.21 -26.85
N LEU A 321 -11.17 -43.04 -26.06
CA LEU A 321 -9.79 -43.47 -26.28
C LEU A 321 -9.73 -44.56 -27.37
N VAL A 322 -9.20 -44.22 -28.54
CA VAL A 322 -9.05 -45.14 -29.68
C VAL A 322 -7.57 -45.49 -29.86
N ILE A 323 -7.26 -46.79 -29.76
CA ILE A 323 -5.93 -47.33 -30.03
C ILE A 323 -5.94 -47.87 -31.46
N LEU A 324 -5.22 -47.22 -32.38
CA LEU A 324 -5.11 -47.65 -33.77
C LEU A 324 -3.93 -48.62 -33.91
N PRO A 325 -4.15 -49.88 -34.32
CA PRO A 325 -3.08 -50.90 -34.32
C PRO A 325 -1.97 -50.62 -35.34
N ASN A 326 -2.21 -49.83 -36.40
CA ASN A 326 -1.29 -49.68 -37.54
C ASN A 326 -0.98 -48.21 -37.94
N ALA A 327 -1.24 -47.23 -37.08
CA ALA A 327 -0.97 -45.83 -37.42
C ALA A 327 0.54 -45.51 -37.40
N THR A 328 1.01 -44.78 -38.41
CA THR A 328 2.41 -44.33 -38.47
C THR A 328 2.65 -43.17 -37.50
N ILE A 329 3.89 -43.06 -36.98
CA ILE A 329 4.26 -42.08 -35.94
C ILE A 329 3.97 -40.64 -36.40
N GLU A 330 4.15 -40.35 -37.68
CA GLU A 330 3.96 -39.02 -38.26
C GLU A 330 2.48 -38.60 -38.31
N GLU A 331 1.57 -39.53 -38.60
CA GLU A 331 0.12 -39.29 -38.60
C GLU A 331 -0.40 -39.03 -37.18
N VAL A 332 0.14 -39.76 -36.19
CA VAL A 332 -0.21 -39.56 -34.77
C VAL A 332 0.36 -38.22 -34.27
N GLN A 333 1.56 -37.84 -34.69
CA GLN A 333 2.15 -36.54 -34.34
C GLN A 333 1.39 -35.37 -34.98
N SER A 334 1.01 -35.49 -36.25
CA SER A 334 0.25 -34.45 -36.99
C SER A 334 -1.13 -34.24 -36.40
N SER A 335 -1.87 -35.32 -36.13
CA SER A 335 -3.18 -35.24 -35.49
C SER A 335 -3.11 -34.74 -34.04
N ARG A 336 -2.04 -35.07 -33.29
CA ARG A 336 -1.78 -34.51 -31.96
C ARG A 336 -1.44 -33.01 -32.02
N GLN A 337 -0.71 -32.58 -33.05
CA GLN A 337 -0.39 -31.18 -33.32
C GLN A 337 -1.68 -30.39 -33.61
N GLU A 338 -2.54 -30.93 -34.47
CA GLU A 338 -3.85 -30.34 -34.82
C GLU A 338 -4.79 -30.26 -33.61
N LEU A 339 -4.83 -31.31 -32.79
CA LEU A 339 -5.67 -31.34 -31.58
C LEU A 339 -5.13 -30.38 -30.51
N ARG A 340 -3.80 -30.26 -30.39
CA ARG A 340 -3.15 -29.19 -29.61
C ARG A 340 -3.52 -27.82 -30.13
N ASP A 341 -3.44 -27.59 -31.44
CA ASP A 341 -3.76 -26.30 -32.04
C ASP A 341 -5.24 -25.97 -31.92
N ARG A 342 -6.12 -26.97 -32.01
CA ARG A 342 -7.56 -26.83 -31.82
C ARG A 342 -7.92 -26.58 -30.35
N MET A 343 -7.27 -27.26 -29.40
CA MET A 343 -7.38 -26.93 -27.98
C MET A 343 -6.81 -25.54 -27.68
N LEU A 344 -5.64 -25.19 -28.20
CA LEU A 344 -5.05 -23.86 -28.04
C LEU A 344 -5.93 -22.76 -28.64
N ARG A 345 -6.64 -23.02 -29.74
CA ARG A 345 -7.68 -22.12 -30.30
C ARG A 345 -8.89 -22.04 -29.37
N LYS A 346 -9.40 -23.16 -28.87
CA LYS A 346 -10.54 -23.18 -27.92
C LYS A 346 -10.22 -22.50 -26.58
N TRP A 347 -8.97 -22.58 -26.13
CA TRP A 347 -8.43 -21.85 -24.98
C TRP A 347 -8.05 -20.39 -25.29
N ARG A 348 -7.97 -20.00 -26.57
CA ARG A 348 -7.77 -18.61 -27.01
C ARG A 348 -9.11 -17.86 -27.08
N ASP A 349 -10.20 -18.55 -27.40
CA ASP A 349 -11.53 -17.97 -27.53
C ASP A 349 -12.41 -18.13 -26.28
N GLY A 350 -12.01 -19.01 -25.35
CA GLY A 350 -12.57 -19.09 -24.01
C GLY A 350 -12.14 -17.88 -23.18
N THR A 351 -13.12 -17.09 -22.77
CA THR A 351 -13.13 -15.88 -21.94
C THR A 351 -12.44 -16.00 -20.56
N ASP A 352 -11.22 -16.50 -20.51
CA ASP A 352 -10.23 -16.02 -19.56
C ASP A 352 -9.62 -14.77 -20.19
N GLU A 353 -10.26 -13.63 -19.95
CA GLU A 353 -9.54 -12.36 -19.83
C GLU A 353 -8.42 -12.60 -18.82
N LYS A 354 -7.28 -13.07 -19.34
CA LYS A 354 -5.99 -12.92 -18.70
C LYS A 354 -6.04 -11.48 -18.23
N LYS A 355 -6.00 -11.28 -16.92
CA LYS A 355 -5.42 -10.08 -16.32
C LYS A 355 -3.99 -10.00 -16.87
N ALA A 356 -3.86 -9.67 -18.15
CA ALA A 356 -2.65 -9.23 -18.79
C ALA A 356 -2.19 -8.12 -17.87
N ARG A 357 -0.98 -8.29 -17.34
CA ARG A 357 -0.40 -7.31 -16.44
C ARG A 357 -0.53 -5.98 -17.15
N LYS A 358 -1.13 -4.99 -16.49
CA LYS A 358 -1.23 -3.66 -17.08
C LYS A 358 0.16 -3.08 -16.97
N GLU A 359 0.97 -3.22 -18.01
CA GLU A 359 2.27 -2.57 -18.05
C GLU A 359 2.03 -1.07 -17.98
N ILE A 360 2.69 -0.41 -17.03
CA ILE A 360 2.51 1.03 -16.82
C ILE A 360 3.33 1.72 -17.91
N PRO A 361 2.71 2.54 -18.79
CA PRO A 361 3.46 3.20 -19.85
C PRO A 361 4.55 4.11 -19.28
N ALA A 362 5.68 4.22 -19.98
CA ALA A 362 6.83 5.01 -19.52
C ALA A 362 6.45 6.46 -19.17
N ARG A 363 5.56 7.07 -19.96
CA ARG A 363 5.06 8.44 -19.72
C ARG A 363 4.32 8.56 -18.39
N SER A 364 3.48 7.60 -18.03
CA SER A 364 2.75 7.68 -16.75
C SER A 364 3.68 7.42 -15.57
N MET A 365 4.67 6.53 -15.69
CA MET A 365 5.73 6.34 -14.69
C MET A 365 6.48 7.67 -14.41
N ARG A 366 6.91 8.38 -15.45
CA ARG A 366 7.58 9.69 -15.28
C ARG A 366 6.69 10.72 -14.59
N ARG A 367 5.39 10.77 -14.92
CA ARG A 367 4.42 11.65 -14.22
C ARG A 367 4.23 11.28 -12.75
N ILE A 368 4.29 9.99 -12.41
CA ILE A 368 4.25 9.52 -11.02
C ILE A 368 5.51 10.00 -10.28
N TYR A 369 6.69 9.83 -10.87
CA TYR A 369 7.93 10.35 -10.27
C TYR A 369 7.87 11.87 -10.10
N ALA A 370 7.46 12.62 -11.12
CA ALA A 370 7.31 14.07 -11.02
C ALA A 370 6.29 14.50 -9.93
N SER A 371 5.21 13.73 -9.75
CA SER A 371 4.28 13.92 -8.62
C SER A 371 4.99 13.84 -7.29
N ILE A 372 5.79 12.80 -7.09
CA ILE A 372 6.48 12.57 -5.83
C ILE A 372 7.59 13.61 -5.66
N LEU A 373 8.28 13.98 -6.75
CA LEU A 373 9.32 15.01 -6.78
C LEU A 373 8.80 16.33 -6.22
N SER A 374 7.61 16.75 -6.70
CA SER A 374 6.97 17.99 -6.22
C SER A 374 6.70 17.98 -4.71
N LEU A 375 6.52 16.80 -4.11
CA LEU A 375 6.29 16.61 -2.67
C LEU A 375 7.59 16.44 -1.85
N THR A 376 8.73 16.27 -2.51
CA THR A 376 10.02 15.96 -1.87
C THR A 376 10.95 17.18 -1.93
N PRO A 377 11.17 17.85 -0.80
CA PRO A 377 12.26 18.79 -0.68
C PRO A 377 13.56 18.06 -0.36
N THR A 378 14.68 18.69 -0.70
CA THR A 378 16.00 18.38 -0.15
C THR A 378 16.53 19.59 0.60
N MET A 379 17.42 19.38 1.55
CA MET A 379 17.92 20.42 2.42
C MET A 379 19.40 20.21 2.68
N GLU A 380 20.21 21.22 2.38
CA GLU A 380 21.66 21.20 2.56
C GLU A 380 22.11 22.39 3.41
N TYR A 381 23.16 22.18 4.20
CA TYR A 381 23.72 23.26 4.99
C TYR A 381 24.77 23.99 4.16
N ASN A 382 24.49 25.25 3.85
CA ASN A 382 25.43 26.10 3.18
C ASN A 382 26.38 26.73 4.20
N LYS A 383 27.65 26.31 4.15
CA LYS A 383 28.70 26.75 5.09
C LYS A 383 29.00 28.24 4.97
N ILE A 384 28.79 28.84 3.79
CA ILE A 384 29.16 30.23 3.49
C ILE A 384 28.13 31.18 4.13
N THR A 385 26.86 30.97 3.82
CA THR A 385 25.76 31.78 4.33
C THR A 385 25.38 31.41 5.76
N LYS A 386 25.88 30.27 6.27
CA LYS A 386 25.46 29.64 7.53
C LYS A 386 23.95 29.38 7.56
N THR A 387 23.38 29.10 6.39
CA THR A 387 21.96 28.88 6.22
C THR A 387 21.61 27.52 5.64
N TRP A 388 20.40 27.06 5.92
CA TRP A 388 19.85 25.84 5.34
C TRP A 388 19.18 26.12 4.00
N ASP A 389 19.82 25.72 2.91
CA ASP A 389 19.24 25.91 1.59
C ASP A 389 18.30 24.74 1.31
N ILE A 390 17.05 25.07 0.98
CA ILE A 390 15.97 24.10 0.78
C ILE A 390 15.57 24.19 -0.69
N GLU A 391 15.65 23.06 -1.37
CA GLU A 391 15.25 22.96 -2.77
C GLU A 391 14.02 22.06 -2.89
N TRP A 392 12.99 22.60 -3.55
CA TRP A 392 11.77 21.85 -3.87
C TRP A 392 11.83 21.29 -5.28
N GLY A 393 11.19 20.13 -5.45
CA GLY A 393 10.97 19.56 -6.77
C GLY A 393 10.06 20.42 -7.64
N ARG A 394 10.35 20.49 -8.94
CA ARG A 394 9.51 21.17 -9.92
C ARG A 394 8.14 20.47 -10.08
N PRO A 395 7.08 21.20 -10.46
CA PRO A 395 5.75 20.63 -10.68
C PRO A 395 5.73 19.62 -11.83
N LYS A 396 4.72 18.74 -11.82
CA LYS A 396 4.49 17.64 -12.78
C LYS A 396 4.58 18.01 -14.26
N SER A 397 4.22 19.24 -14.59
CA SER A 397 4.19 19.76 -15.95
C SER A 397 4.37 21.28 -15.93
N PRO A 398 4.85 21.89 -17.03
CA PRO A 398 4.85 23.34 -17.22
C PRO A 398 3.46 23.94 -17.01
N ALA A 399 2.40 23.25 -17.47
CA ALA A 399 1.02 23.67 -17.27
C ALA A 399 0.63 23.78 -15.79
N ASN A 400 1.07 22.84 -14.94
CA ASN A 400 0.87 22.92 -13.49
C ASN A 400 1.73 24.00 -12.82
N ALA A 401 2.80 24.46 -13.47
CA ALA A 401 3.59 25.60 -13.04
C ALA A 401 2.91 26.94 -13.37
N GLY A 402 1.73 26.92 -14.01
CA GLY A 402 1.05 28.11 -14.52
C GLY A 402 1.59 28.58 -15.88
N VAL A 403 2.53 27.85 -16.48
CA VAL A 403 3.00 28.11 -17.84
C VAL A 403 1.99 27.46 -18.79
N ILE A 404 1.04 28.25 -19.29
CA ILE A 404 0.12 27.84 -20.35
C ILE A 404 0.98 27.37 -21.52
N THR A 405 0.82 26.10 -21.92
CA THR A 405 1.50 25.58 -23.11
C THR A 405 0.97 26.37 -24.30
N GLN A 406 1.82 27.16 -24.95
CA GLN A 406 1.48 27.80 -26.21
C GLN A 406 1.19 26.69 -27.23
N ALA A 407 0.12 26.86 -28.01
CA ALA A 407 -0.24 25.93 -29.06
C ALA A 407 0.87 25.89 -30.13
N SER A 408 1.02 24.76 -30.81
CA SER A 408 1.94 24.66 -31.95
C SER A 408 1.54 25.69 -33.02
N PRO A 409 2.47 26.26 -33.81
CA PRO A 409 2.10 27.17 -34.90
C PRO A 409 1.02 26.60 -35.84
N GLY A 410 1.10 25.32 -36.19
CA GLY A 410 0.05 24.67 -37.01
C GLY A 410 -1.26 24.41 -36.27
N ASP A 411 -1.24 24.30 -34.93
CA ASP A 411 -2.49 24.28 -34.15
C ASP A 411 -3.09 25.69 -34.12
N MET A 412 -2.28 26.75 -34.03
CA MET A 412 -2.74 28.14 -34.09
C MET A 412 -3.44 28.44 -35.43
N GLU A 413 -2.88 27.95 -36.55
CA GLU A 413 -3.48 28.06 -37.89
C GLU A 413 -4.90 27.48 -37.95
N LEU A 414 -5.18 26.39 -37.23
CA LEU A 414 -6.51 25.79 -37.18
C LEU A 414 -7.56 26.71 -36.54
N PHE A 415 -7.15 27.56 -35.59
CA PHE A 415 -8.04 28.49 -34.89
C PHE A 415 -7.99 29.91 -35.47
N GLU A 416 -7.23 30.15 -36.55
CA GLU A 416 -7.28 31.41 -37.28
C GLU A 416 -8.71 31.66 -37.81
N GLY A 417 -9.31 32.78 -37.38
CA GLY A 417 -10.66 33.16 -37.79
C GLY A 417 -11.78 32.81 -36.80
N ILE A 418 -11.52 32.06 -35.73
CA ILE A 418 -12.51 31.84 -34.65
C ILE A 418 -12.77 33.11 -33.84
N GLU A 419 -11.78 34.01 -33.75
CA GLU A 419 -11.95 35.34 -33.12
C GLU A 419 -13.02 36.21 -33.79
N LYS A 420 -13.40 35.91 -35.04
CA LYS A 420 -14.44 36.63 -35.78
C LYS A 420 -15.86 36.22 -35.38
N PHE A 421 -16.03 35.11 -34.67
CA PHE A 421 -17.35 34.58 -34.30
C PHE A 421 -17.88 35.10 -32.96
N ASP A 422 -17.02 35.54 -32.03
CA ASP A 422 -17.42 35.90 -30.66
C ASP A 422 -17.05 37.35 -30.28
N GLN A 423 -17.71 38.33 -30.89
CA GLN A 423 -17.75 39.70 -30.34
C GLN A 423 -19.03 40.01 -29.54
N ASN A 424 -20.06 39.17 -29.63
CA ASN A 424 -21.37 39.41 -28.99
C ASN A 424 -21.75 38.43 -27.87
N VAL A 425 -20.89 37.48 -27.52
CA VAL A 425 -21.11 36.63 -26.32
C VAL A 425 -20.36 37.25 -25.15
N THR A 426 -20.93 38.33 -24.62
CA THR A 426 -20.58 38.84 -23.29
C THR A 426 -20.77 37.69 -22.30
N ILE A 427 -19.69 37.13 -21.81
CA ILE A 427 -19.71 36.12 -20.74
C ILE A 427 -20.20 36.83 -19.48
N GLU A 428 -21.52 36.84 -19.28
CA GLU A 428 -22.07 36.87 -17.94
C GLU A 428 -21.49 35.64 -17.23
N ALA A 429 -20.44 35.87 -16.44
CA ALA A 429 -19.95 34.92 -15.47
C ALA A 429 -21.06 34.72 -14.42
N SER A 430 -22.07 33.94 -14.78
CA SER A 430 -23.13 33.48 -13.90
C SER A 430 -22.48 32.59 -12.85
N ARG A 431 -22.17 33.25 -11.73
CA ARG A 431 -21.94 32.64 -10.44
C ARG A 431 -23.15 31.74 -10.16
N ILE A 432 -23.02 30.45 -10.45
CA ILE A 432 -23.97 29.42 -10.04
C ILE A 432 -23.99 29.44 -8.51
N GLN A 433 -24.91 30.22 -7.94
CA GLN A 433 -25.30 30.10 -6.55
C GLN A 433 -25.99 28.74 -6.43
N ARG A 434 -25.39 27.84 -5.65
CA ARG A 434 -26.10 26.61 -5.24
C ARG A 434 -27.34 27.04 -4.45
N PRO A 435 -28.55 26.57 -4.80
CA PRO A 435 -29.74 26.94 -4.07
C PRO A 435 -29.67 26.36 -2.65
N SER A 436 -29.74 27.24 -1.67
CA SER A 436 -30.02 26.92 -0.28
C SER A 436 -31.45 26.39 -0.16
N THR A 437 -31.59 25.15 0.28
CA THR A 437 -32.84 24.60 0.81
C THR A 437 -33.34 25.50 1.94
N VAL A 438 -34.50 26.13 1.76
CA VAL A 438 -35.29 26.72 2.85
C VAL A 438 -36.68 26.13 2.77
N ASP A 439 -37.03 25.42 3.83
CA ASP A 439 -38.34 24.86 4.08
C ASP A 439 -39.41 25.95 4.09
N GLY A 440 -40.51 25.68 3.39
CA GLY A 440 -41.72 26.49 3.47
C GLY A 440 -42.45 26.26 4.79
N LYS A 441 -42.94 27.34 5.38
CA LYS A 441 -44.23 27.34 6.08
C LYS A 441 -45.06 28.54 5.64
N GLU A 442 -46.16 28.18 4.99
CA GLU A 442 -47.48 28.83 4.91
C GLU A 442 -47.79 29.70 6.15
N GLY A 443 -48.55 30.79 6.10
CA GLY A 443 -49.40 31.38 5.09
C GLY A 443 -50.23 32.47 5.80
N ALA A 444 -50.60 33.55 5.13
CA ALA A 444 -51.69 34.43 5.57
C ALA A 444 -52.25 35.19 4.37
N VAL A 445 -53.55 35.05 4.24
CA VAL A 445 -54.42 35.43 3.13
C VAL A 445 -54.83 36.89 3.25
N GLY A 446 -54.62 37.65 2.16
CA GLY A 446 -55.63 38.48 1.51
C GLY A 446 -56.02 39.86 2.10
N PRO A 447 -56.60 40.75 1.26
CA PRO A 447 -56.47 42.22 1.28
C PRO A 447 -57.87 42.87 1.56
N PRO A 448 -58.23 44.13 1.20
CA PRO A 448 -57.53 45.18 0.44
C PRO A 448 -57.67 46.63 0.94
N LYS A 449 -56.90 47.50 0.25
CA LYS A 449 -57.02 48.96 0.22
C LYS A 449 -58.33 49.39 -0.42
N THR A 450 -58.95 50.40 0.16
CA THR A 450 -59.95 51.29 -0.45
C THR A 450 -59.27 52.62 -0.81
N THR A 451 -59.42 53.02 -2.09
CA THR A 451 -59.78 54.37 -2.63
C THR A 451 -59.31 55.62 -1.86
N ALA A 452 -58.81 56.72 -2.44
CA ALA A 452 -58.95 57.30 -3.77
C ALA A 452 -57.89 58.39 -3.98
N SER A 453 -57.57 58.65 -5.25
CA SER A 453 -57.40 59.95 -5.93
C SER A 453 -56.49 59.80 -7.13
#